data_AF-A0A8T0AP87-F1
#
_entry.id   AF-A0A8T0AP87-F1
#
_cell.length_a   1.000
_cell.length_b   1.000
_cell.length_c   1.000
_cell.angle_alpha   90.00
_cell.angle_beta   90.00
_cell.angle_gamma   90.00
#
_symmetry.space_group_name_H-M   'P 1'
#
loop_
_entity.id
_entity.type
_entity.pdbx_description
1 polymer ?
#
loop_
_entity_poly.entity_id
_entity_poly.type
_entity_poly.pdbx_seq_one_letter_code
_entity_poly.pdbx_strand_id
1 'polypeptide(L)'
;MVKISFQPVSVQKPEKQRDEGKEEILMSYSQPDELVLPLRPKKSSISGLWCLIPGLVIFMSGLIMVSVYVYRYYFTPQIPEDSLFHCRVMYDDSLYAPLLGRQELQENVGIYLEENYEQINVPVPNFGGSDPADIIHDFHRGLTAYYDIALDKCYVVELNTTIVMPPRNLWELLINIKRDMYLPQTYMIQEEMMVTGRVKNMRQLGPFIHRLCYGKETYRLKRRNSRRRIDKRHTRKCHSIRHFENTFVIETLICDRA
;
A
#
# COMPACT_ATOMS: atom_id res chain seq x y z
N MET A 1 56.45 6.51 21.38
CA MET A 1 56.14 7.02 22.73
C MET A 1 57.24 7.99 23.11
N VAL A 2 57.03 9.30 22.93
CA VAL A 2 58.04 10.31 23.27
C VAL A 2 57.36 11.38 24.11
N LYS A 3 57.87 11.50 25.33
CA LYS A 3 57.44 12.31 26.46
C LYS A 3 58.47 13.42 26.59
N ILE A 4 58.06 14.69 26.60
CA ILE A 4 58.98 15.80 26.92
C ILE A 4 58.31 16.70 27.94
N SER A 5 59.02 16.85 29.05
CA SER A 5 58.69 17.60 30.27
C SER A 5 59.37 18.97 30.25
N PHE A 6 58.87 19.85 31.11
CA PHE A 6 59.11 21.28 31.24
C PHE A 6 60.44 21.69 31.92
N GLN A 7 60.77 22.98 31.70
CA GLN A 7 61.19 24.02 32.68
C GLN A 7 62.70 24.43 32.76
N PRO A 8 63.06 25.60 33.36
CA PRO A 8 63.29 26.89 32.68
C PRO A 8 64.69 27.51 32.95
N VAL A 9 65.01 28.67 32.36
CA VAL A 9 66.22 29.44 32.70
C VAL A 9 65.91 30.93 32.91
N SER A 10 66.51 31.45 33.99
CA SER A 10 66.48 32.79 34.58
C SER A 10 67.48 33.75 33.93
N VAL A 11 67.20 35.06 33.88
CA VAL A 11 68.23 36.10 33.70
C VAL A 11 67.95 37.34 34.58
N GLN A 12 69.06 37.86 35.11
CA GLN A 12 69.35 38.87 36.15
C GLN A 12 68.89 40.34 35.99
N LYS A 13 68.90 41.00 37.17
CA LYS A 13 68.86 42.44 37.60
C LYS A 13 70.07 43.27 37.07
N PRO A 14 70.15 44.64 37.16
CA PRO A 14 70.39 45.45 38.41
C PRO A 14 69.65 46.84 38.50
N GLU A 15 69.22 47.35 39.69
CA GLU A 15 69.80 48.45 40.56
C GLU A 15 69.35 49.90 40.16
N LYS A 16 69.03 50.94 40.99
CA LYS A 16 69.55 51.43 42.29
C LYS A 16 68.74 52.66 42.89
N GLN A 17 68.66 52.73 44.25
CA GLN A 17 68.58 53.87 45.24
C GLN A 17 67.39 54.88 45.32
N ARG A 18 66.64 55.00 46.46
CA ARG A 18 66.78 55.71 47.80
C ARG A 18 66.16 57.13 47.79
N ASP A 19 65.44 57.71 48.77
CA ASP A 19 65.36 57.72 50.26
C ASP A 19 63.88 57.89 50.72
N GLU A 20 63.35 57.27 51.78
CA GLU A 20 63.40 57.54 53.24
C GLU A 20 62.67 58.81 53.76
N GLY A 21 61.76 58.60 54.74
CA GLY A 21 61.18 59.65 55.59
C GLY A 21 59.74 59.40 56.09
N LYS A 22 59.56 58.81 57.27
CA LYS A 22 58.32 58.80 58.09
C LYS A 22 58.62 59.45 59.44
N GLU A 23 57.67 60.25 59.96
CA GLU A 23 57.28 60.49 61.37
C GLU A 23 56.52 61.83 61.43
N GLU A 24 55.19 61.83 61.44
CA GLU A 24 54.24 61.88 62.59
C GLU A 24 54.05 63.29 63.20
N ILE A 25 52.81 63.79 63.16
CA ILE A 25 51.98 64.34 64.28
C ILE A 25 50.73 65.08 63.73
N LEU A 26 49.57 64.46 63.95
CA LEU A 26 48.28 64.98 64.48
C LEU A 26 47.83 66.44 64.18
N MET A 27 46.69 66.64 63.49
CA MET A 27 45.36 66.97 64.10
C MET A 27 44.31 67.46 63.05
N SER A 28 43.09 66.87 63.12
CA SER A 28 41.70 67.36 62.81
C SER A 28 41.41 68.20 61.53
N TYR A 29 40.29 68.10 60.80
CA TYR A 29 38.93 67.49 60.89
C TYR A 29 38.36 67.61 59.44
N SER A 30 37.75 66.62 58.78
CA SER A 30 36.30 66.38 58.75
C SER A 30 35.94 65.27 57.74
N GLN A 31 35.04 64.37 58.16
CA GLN A 31 34.34 63.27 57.44
C GLN A 31 33.17 63.79 56.55
N PRO A 32 32.42 62.94 55.80
CA PRO A 32 32.79 61.80 54.94
C PRO A 32 31.90 61.70 53.64
N ASP A 33 32.08 60.59 52.90
CA ASP A 33 31.16 59.99 51.91
C ASP A 33 31.09 60.66 50.51
N GLU A 34 31.22 59.98 49.36
CA GLU A 34 30.91 58.58 49.02
C GLU A 34 31.65 58.21 47.72
N LEU A 35 32.28 57.03 47.67
CA LEU A 35 32.91 56.48 46.47
C LEU A 35 31.85 55.99 45.47
N VAL A 36 31.86 56.51 44.24
CA VAL A 36 31.14 55.90 43.11
C VAL A 36 32.15 55.35 42.09
N LEU A 37 32.50 54.08 42.26
CA LEU A 37 33.05 53.23 41.19
C LEU A 37 31.93 52.96 40.17
N PRO A 38 32.11 53.15 38.86
CA PRO A 38 31.18 52.60 37.89
C PRO A 38 31.43 51.09 37.79
N LEU A 39 30.63 50.31 38.52
CA LEU A 39 30.41 48.89 38.28
C LEU A 39 29.90 48.71 36.84
N ARG A 40 30.80 48.28 35.95
CA ARG A 40 30.47 47.87 34.58
C ARG A 40 29.72 46.53 34.66
N PRO A 41 28.42 46.44 34.32
CA PRO A 41 27.76 45.15 34.28
C PRO A 41 28.26 44.41 33.04
N LYS A 42 28.91 43.26 33.26
CA LYS A 42 29.18 42.27 32.21
C LYS A 42 27.84 41.69 31.79
N LYS A 43 27.17 42.33 30.81
CA LYS A 43 25.93 41.80 30.21
C LYS A 43 26.26 40.44 29.58
N SER A 44 25.74 39.39 30.20
CA SER A 44 25.85 38.01 29.74
C SER A 44 25.08 37.85 28.42
N SER A 45 25.65 37.05 27.53
CA SER A 45 25.16 36.63 26.23
C SER A 45 23.89 35.75 26.35
N ILE A 46 22.78 36.32 26.83
CA ILE A 46 21.49 35.62 26.97
C ILE A 46 20.48 36.06 25.90
N SER A 47 20.75 37.17 25.19
CA SER A 47 19.87 37.69 24.14
C SER A 47 19.98 36.97 22.79
N GLY A 48 21.10 36.30 22.49
CA GLY A 48 21.29 35.60 21.22
C GLY A 48 20.64 34.21 21.19
N LEU A 49 20.48 33.57 22.33
CA LEU A 49 19.96 32.20 22.43
C LEU A 49 18.45 32.12 22.17
N TRP A 50 17.69 33.17 22.50
CA TRP A 50 16.24 33.21 22.33
C TRP A 50 15.77 33.40 20.88
N CYS A 51 16.64 33.80 19.95
CA CYS A 51 16.33 33.90 18.51
C CYS A 51 16.87 32.73 17.68
N LEU A 52 17.93 32.06 18.16
CA LEU A 52 18.52 30.92 17.46
C LEU A 52 17.64 29.67 17.53
N ILE A 53 17.00 29.42 18.68
CA ILE A 53 16.10 28.28 18.86
C ILE A 53 14.89 28.34 17.93
N PRO A 54 14.10 29.44 17.83
CA PRO A 54 12.98 29.49 16.90
C PRO A 54 13.43 29.43 15.43
N GLY A 55 14.57 30.04 15.08
CA GLY A 55 15.13 29.96 13.73
C GLY A 55 15.51 28.52 13.34
N LEU A 56 16.12 27.77 14.26
CA LEU A 56 16.44 26.35 14.06
C LEU A 56 15.18 25.50 13.90
N VAL A 57 14.14 25.76 14.70
CA VAL A 57 12.86 25.01 14.60
C VAL A 57 12.18 25.26 13.25
N ILE A 58 12.15 26.50 12.76
CA ILE A 58 11.58 26.84 11.44
C ILE A 58 12.40 26.19 10.31
N PHE A 59 13.73 26.19 10.43
CA PHE A 59 14.59 25.53 9.45
C PHE A 59 14.36 24.02 9.42
N MET A 60 14.32 23.37 10.59
CA MET A 60 14.08 21.93 10.69
C MET A 60 12.67 21.55 10.21
N SER A 61 11.64 22.35 10.51
CA SER A 61 10.28 22.10 10.00
C SER A 61 10.21 22.26 8.48
N GLY A 62 10.92 23.24 7.92
CA GLY A 62 11.08 23.40 6.47
C GLY A 62 11.76 22.19 5.83
N LEU A 63 12.85 21.69 6.42
CA LEU A 63 13.52 20.48 5.93
C LEU A 63 12.62 19.25 6.00
N ILE A 64 11.84 19.08 7.07
CA ILE A 64 10.88 17.99 7.18
C ILE A 64 9.80 18.12 6.11
N MET A 65 9.24 19.32 5.89
CA MET A 65 8.22 19.55 4.87
C MET A 65 8.74 19.31 3.45
N VAL A 66 9.94 19.79 3.13
CA VAL A 66 10.59 19.54 1.83
C VAL A 66 10.89 18.04 1.67
N SER A 67 11.41 17.39 2.71
CA SER A 67 11.65 15.95 2.71
C SER A 67 10.36 15.15 2.48
N VAL A 68 9.27 15.49 3.18
CA VAL A 68 7.95 14.84 2.99
C VAL A 68 7.41 15.11 1.59
N TYR A 69 7.54 16.34 1.07
CA TYR A 69 7.08 16.69 -0.27
C TYR A 69 7.88 15.93 -1.35
N VAL A 70 9.21 15.90 -1.24
CA VAL A 70 10.10 15.15 -2.13
C VAL A 70 9.85 13.64 -2.00
N TYR A 71 9.66 13.13 -0.80
CA TYR A 71 9.32 11.72 -0.57
C TYR A 71 7.98 11.36 -1.21
N ARG A 72 6.96 12.21 -1.03
CA ARG A 72 5.66 12.02 -1.69
C ARG A 72 5.76 12.13 -3.21
N TYR A 73 6.52 13.10 -3.72
CA TYR A 73 6.62 13.35 -5.15
C TYR A 73 7.49 12.34 -5.90
N TYR A 74 8.55 11.82 -5.28
CA TYR A 74 9.47 10.89 -5.94
C TYR A 74 9.30 9.43 -5.53
N PHE A 75 8.94 9.15 -4.27
CA PHE A 75 8.83 7.77 -3.76
C PHE A 75 7.39 7.24 -3.76
N THR A 76 6.36 8.08 -3.62
CA THR A 76 4.97 7.60 -3.76
C THR A 76 4.64 7.14 -5.19
N PRO A 77 5.08 7.81 -6.27
CA PRO A 77 4.88 7.27 -7.63
C PRO A 77 5.86 6.14 -8.02
N GLN A 78 6.88 5.84 -7.20
CA GLN A 78 7.83 4.75 -7.46
C GLN A 78 7.37 3.39 -6.94
N ILE A 79 6.30 3.31 -6.16
CA ILE A 79 5.52 2.08 -6.08
C ILE A 79 4.69 2.12 -7.36
N PRO A 80 5.04 1.36 -8.42
CA PRO A 80 4.09 1.23 -9.49
C PRO A 80 2.81 0.70 -8.82
N GLU A 81 1.75 1.50 -8.89
CA GLU A 81 0.39 1.00 -8.86
C GLU A 81 0.29 0.13 -10.12
N ASP A 82 0.97 -1.03 -10.10
CA ASP A 82 0.81 -2.06 -11.09
C ASP A 82 -0.68 -2.38 -10.98
N SER A 83 -1.47 -1.82 -11.87
CA SER A 83 -2.88 -2.13 -12.00
C SER A 83 -3.02 -3.41 -12.80
N LEU A 84 -2.05 -3.71 -13.67
CA LEU A 84 -2.04 -4.90 -14.52
C LEU A 84 -1.04 -5.93 -14.00
N PHE A 85 -1.56 -7.12 -13.69
CA PHE A 85 -0.80 -8.28 -13.26
C PHE A 85 -0.97 -9.41 -14.27
N HIS A 86 0.12 -10.08 -14.59
CA HIS A 86 0.09 -11.35 -15.30
C HIS A 86 0.29 -12.46 -14.27
N CYS A 87 -0.78 -13.19 -13.98
CA CYS A 87 -0.82 -14.18 -12.93
C CYS A 87 -0.71 -15.59 -13.50
N ARG A 88 0.12 -16.40 -12.85
CA ARG A 88 0.26 -17.82 -13.11
C ARG A 88 0.14 -18.57 -11.80
N VAL A 89 -0.92 -19.35 -11.67
CA VAL A 89 -1.29 -20.02 -10.42
C VAL A 89 -1.27 -21.53 -10.63
N MET A 90 -0.62 -22.24 -9.72
CA MET A 90 -0.64 -23.70 -9.66
C MET A 90 -1.65 -24.14 -8.60
N TYR A 91 -2.63 -24.94 -8.99
CA TYR A 91 -3.66 -25.46 -8.09
C TYR A 91 -3.77 -26.98 -8.17
N ASP A 92 -4.28 -27.60 -7.10
CA ASP A 92 -4.53 -29.04 -7.05
C ASP A 92 -6.00 -29.35 -7.36
N ASP A 93 -6.24 -30.10 -8.44
CA ASP A 93 -7.57 -30.57 -8.85
C ASP A 93 -7.83 -31.98 -8.32
N SER A 94 -8.01 -32.05 -7.01
CA SER A 94 -8.29 -33.31 -6.32
C SER A 94 -9.65 -33.92 -6.67
N LEU A 95 -10.57 -33.15 -7.28
CA LEU A 95 -11.95 -33.58 -7.54
C LEU A 95 -12.10 -34.27 -8.91
N TYR A 96 -11.53 -33.72 -9.97
CA TYR A 96 -11.75 -34.21 -11.34
C TYR A 96 -10.53 -34.90 -11.95
N ALA A 97 -9.32 -34.55 -11.52
CA ALA A 97 -8.10 -35.04 -12.13
C ALA A 97 -7.01 -35.44 -11.11
N PRO A 98 -7.30 -36.33 -10.14
CA PRO A 98 -6.33 -36.75 -9.13
C PRO A 98 -5.08 -37.44 -9.72
N LEU A 99 -5.14 -37.86 -10.98
CA LEU A 99 -4.05 -38.50 -11.72
C LEU A 99 -3.21 -37.54 -12.59
N LEU A 100 -3.69 -36.31 -12.87
CA LEU A 100 -2.95 -35.31 -13.67
C LEU A 100 -2.07 -34.39 -12.81
N GLY A 101 -2.23 -34.40 -11.49
CA GLY A 101 -1.46 -33.56 -10.57
C GLY A 101 -1.83 -32.07 -10.65
N ARG A 102 -0.87 -31.19 -10.33
CA ARG A 102 -1.09 -29.73 -10.30
C ARG A 102 -1.40 -29.19 -11.69
N GLN A 103 -2.49 -28.43 -11.79
CA GLN A 103 -2.88 -27.70 -12.99
C GLN A 103 -2.39 -26.25 -12.91
N GLU A 104 -2.13 -25.65 -14.07
CA GLU A 104 -1.70 -24.26 -14.20
C GLU A 104 -2.86 -23.42 -14.75
N LEU A 105 -3.24 -22.38 -14.01
CA LEU A 105 -4.15 -21.32 -14.43
C LEU A 105 -3.33 -20.09 -14.78
N GLN A 106 -3.57 -19.50 -15.95
CA GLN A 106 -3.00 -18.22 -16.35
C GLN A 106 -4.12 -17.22 -16.51
N GLU A 107 -3.92 -15.98 -16.06
CA GLU A 107 -4.89 -14.90 -16.23
C GLU A 107 -4.19 -13.54 -16.18
N ASN A 108 -4.81 -12.53 -16.79
CA ASN A 108 -4.39 -11.14 -16.62
C ASN A 108 -5.39 -10.42 -15.73
N VAL A 109 -4.92 -9.81 -14.65
CA VAL A 109 -5.75 -9.13 -13.65
C VAL A 109 -5.46 -7.64 -13.71
N GLY A 110 -6.49 -6.85 -14.01
CA GLY A 110 -6.51 -5.40 -13.98
C GLY A 110 -7.25 -4.88 -12.75
N ILE A 111 -6.57 -4.25 -11.79
CA ILE A 111 -7.14 -3.69 -10.57
C ILE A 111 -7.17 -2.17 -10.66
N TYR A 112 -8.37 -1.59 -10.54
CA TYR A 112 -8.60 -0.15 -10.63
C TYR A 112 -9.12 0.37 -9.29
N LEU A 113 -8.20 0.81 -8.43
CA LEU A 113 -8.50 1.19 -7.05
C LEU A 113 -9.34 2.47 -6.94
N GLU A 114 -9.18 3.42 -7.86
CA GLU A 114 -9.93 4.69 -7.85
C GLU A 114 -11.40 4.47 -8.24
N GLU A 115 -11.63 3.70 -9.29
CA GLU A 115 -12.96 3.36 -9.79
C GLU A 115 -13.60 2.18 -9.05
N ASN A 116 -12.85 1.51 -8.18
CA ASN A 116 -13.29 0.38 -7.35
C ASN A 116 -13.90 -0.76 -8.18
N TYR A 117 -13.19 -1.16 -9.24
CA TYR A 117 -13.50 -2.35 -10.02
C TYR A 117 -12.24 -3.12 -10.38
N GLU A 118 -12.41 -4.38 -10.74
CA GLU A 118 -11.34 -5.18 -11.32
C GLU A 118 -11.83 -5.91 -12.57
N GLN A 119 -10.86 -6.26 -13.41
CA GLN A 119 -11.06 -6.96 -14.67
C GLN A 119 -10.12 -8.15 -14.72
N ILE A 120 -10.65 -9.34 -15.00
CA ILE A 120 -9.87 -10.58 -15.11
C ILE A 120 -10.08 -11.12 -16.52
N ASN A 121 -8.99 -11.36 -17.24
CA ASN A 121 -9.00 -11.95 -18.57
C ASN A 121 -8.46 -13.38 -18.47
N VAL A 122 -9.35 -14.36 -18.63
CA VAL A 122 -9.05 -15.79 -18.64
C VAL A 122 -8.78 -16.21 -20.10
N PRO A 123 -7.54 -16.59 -20.44
CA PRO A 123 -7.17 -17.03 -21.77
C PRO A 123 -7.78 -18.39 -22.09
N VAL A 124 -7.72 -18.76 -23.37
CA VAL A 124 -8.07 -20.12 -23.81
C VAL A 124 -7.18 -21.13 -23.09
N PRO A 125 -7.73 -22.09 -22.34
CA PRO A 125 -6.90 -23.04 -21.62
C PRO A 125 -6.22 -24.01 -22.57
N ASN A 126 -5.00 -24.42 -22.22
CA ASN A 126 -4.23 -25.40 -23.00
C ASN A 126 -4.87 -26.80 -22.97
N PHE A 127 -5.68 -27.09 -21.95
CA PHE A 127 -6.35 -28.37 -21.75
C PHE A 127 -7.83 -28.15 -21.41
N GLY A 128 -8.70 -28.93 -22.04
CA GLY A 128 -10.16 -28.75 -21.97
C GLY A 128 -10.70 -28.91 -20.54
N GLY A 129 -11.56 -27.99 -20.11
CA GLY A 129 -12.20 -28.04 -18.80
C GLY A 129 -12.79 -26.72 -18.30
N SER A 130 -12.43 -25.60 -18.92
CA SER A 130 -12.99 -24.27 -18.64
C SER A 130 -13.16 -23.51 -19.95
N ASP A 131 -14.17 -22.67 -20.01
CA ASP A 131 -14.36 -21.72 -21.09
C ASP A 131 -13.49 -20.47 -20.84
N PRO A 132 -12.94 -19.86 -21.91
CA PRO A 132 -12.28 -18.56 -21.83
C PRO A 132 -13.31 -17.48 -21.52
N ALA A 133 -12.92 -16.50 -20.70
CA ALA A 133 -13.85 -15.48 -20.24
C ALA A 133 -13.16 -14.15 -19.91
N ASP A 134 -13.91 -13.06 -20.09
CA ASP A 134 -13.58 -11.76 -19.51
C ASP A 134 -14.53 -11.49 -18.35
N ILE A 135 -13.98 -11.15 -17.19
CA ILE A 135 -14.72 -11.04 -15.94
C ILE A 135 -14.54 -9.62 -15.40
N ILE A 136 -15.61 -8.99 -14.94
CA ILE A 136 -15.56 -7.70 -14.24
C ILE A 136 -16.23 -7.84 -12.89
N HIS A 137 -15.54 -7.42 -11.83
CA HIS A 137 -16.15 -7.18 -10.52
C HIS A 137 -16.29 -5.68 -10.31
N ASP A 138 -17.53 -5.22 -10.32
CA ASP A 138 -17.88 -3.83 -10.00
C ASP A 138 -18.29 -3.78 -8.53
N PHE A 139 -17.34 -3.40 -7.66
CA PHE A 139 -17.56 -3.33 -6.21
C PHE A 139 -18.43 -2.14 -5.83
N HIS A 140 -18.54 -1.12 -6.68
CA HIS A 140 -19.45 0.01 -6.46
C HIS A 140 -20.92 -0.41 -6.68
N ARG A 141 -21.19 -1.22 -7.70
CA ARG A 141 -22.52 -1.78 -7.99
C ARG A 141 -22.83 -3.07 -7.22
N GLY A 142 -21.80 -3.74 -6.70
CA GLY A 142 -21.93 -5.06 -6.09
C GLY A 142 -22.35 -6.10 -7.13
N LEU A 143 -21.78 -6.06 -8.34
CA LEU A 143 -22.09 -6.97 -9.43
C LEU A 143 -20.81 -7.62 -9.98
N THR A 144 -20.93 -8.90 -10.34
CA THR A 144 -19.96 -9.62 -11.15
C THR A 144 -20.57 -9.86 -12.53
N ALA A 145 -19.82 -9.60 -13.58
CA ALA A 145 -20.17 -9.94 -14.95
C ALA A 145 -19.15 -10.90 -15.54
N TYR A 146 -19.63 -12.00 -16.09
CA TYR A 146 -18.86 -12.96 -16.88
C TYR A 146 -19.24 -12.77 -18.35
N TYR A 147 -18.29 -12.45 -19.20
CA TYR A 147 -18.42 -12.59 -20.64
C TYR A 147 -17.76 -13.91 -21.05
N ASP A 148 -18.60 -14.91 -21.34
CA ASP A 148 -18.16 -16.18 -21.90
C ASP A 148 -17.85 -15.98 -23.39
N ILE A 149 -16.56 -16.10 -23.73
CA ILE A 149 -16.05 -15.87 -25.07
C ILE A 149 -16.44 -17.03 -26.00
N ALA A 150 -16.51 -18.25 -25.48
CA ALA A 150 -16.85 -19.44 -26.27
C ALA A 150 -18.32 -19.44 -26.71
N LEU A 151 -19.21 -18.93 -25.85
CA LEU A 151 -20.65 -18.87 -26.12
C LEU A 151 -21.13 -17.51 -26.67
N ASP A 152 -20.26 -16.51 -26.68
CA ASP A 152 -20.56 -15.09 -26.94
C ASP A 152 -21.74 -14.56 -26.10
N LYS A 153 -21.76 -14.91 -24.81
CA LYS A 153 -22.85 -14.56 -23.88
C LYS A 153 -22.32 -13.87 -22.64
N CYS A 154 -23.10 -12.92 -22.14
CA CYS A 154 -22.84 -12.26 -20.88
C CYS A 154 -23.74 -12.80 -19.77
N TYR A 155 -23.17 -12.97 -18.59
CA TYR A 155 -23.86 -13.43 -17.40
C TYR A 155 -23.57 -12.49 -16.25
N VAL A 156 -24.61 -12.01 -15.58
CA VAL A 156 -24.47 -11.05 -14.47
C VAL A 156 -25.05 -11.64 -13.19
N VAL A 157 -24.31 -11.50 -12.10
CA VAL A 157 -24.70 -11.95 -10.77
C VAL A 157 -24.38 -10.87 -9.74
N GLU A 158 -25.05 -10.93 -8.59
CA GLU A 158 -24.65 -10.13 -7.42
C GLU A 158 -23.26 -10.58 -6.94
N LEU A 159 -22.38 -9.63 -6.67
CA LEU A 159 -21.04 -9.86 -6.18
C LEU A 159 -21.10 -10.54 -4.81
N ASN A 160 -20.29 -11.58 -4.61
CA ASN A 160 -20.16 -12.22 -3.31
C ASN A 160 -18.87 -11.78 -2.63
N THR A 161 -18.96 -10.75 -1.78
CA THR A 161 -17.82 -10.15 -1.08
C THR A 161 -17.17 -11.07 -0.04
N THR A 162 -17.75 -12.25 0.24
CA THR A 162 -17.09 -13.25 1.09
C THR A 162 -16.15 -14.17 0.32
N ILE A 163 -16.33 -14.25 -1.01
CA ILE A 163 -15.50 -15.05 -1.91
C ILE A 163 -14.49 -14.14 -2.61
N VAL A 164 -14.98 -13.08 -3.25
CA VAL A 164 -14.17 -12.14 -4.02
C VAL A 164 -13.40 -11.23 -3.07
N MET A 165 -12.07 -11.23 -3.20
CA MET A 165 -11.21 -10.37 -2.40
C MET A 165 -11.39 -8.89 -2.79
N PRO A 166 -11.48 -7.94 -1.84
CA PRO A 166 -11.54 -6.52 -2.20
C PRO A 166 -10.31 -6.04 -2.98
N PRO A 167 -10.43 -5.04 -3.88
CA PRO A 167 -9.35 -4.63 -4.79
C PRO A 167 -8.03 -4.29 -4.10
N ARG A 168 -8.07 -3.58 -2.96
CA ARG A 168 -6.87 -3.22 -2.20
C ARG A 168 -6.15 -4.44 -1.63
N ASN A 169 -6.93 -5.38 -1.07
CA ASN A 169 -6.39 -6.61 -0.51
C ASN A 169 -5.80 -7.50 -1.61
N LEU A 170 -6.48 -7.59 -2.77
CA LEU A 170 -5.98 -8.36 -3.91
C LEU A 170 -4.69 -7.75 -4.45
N TRP A 171 -4.64 -6.43 -4.59
CA TRP A 171 -3.44 -5.72 -5.02
C TRP A 171 -2.24 -5.98 -4.08
N GLU A 172 -2.44 -5.85 -2.76
CA GLU A 172 -1.39 -6.15 -1.77
C GLU A 172 -0.91 -7.60 -1.87
N LEU A 173 -1.83 -8.55 -2.04
CA LEU A 173 -1.50 -9.96 -2.22
C LEU A 173 -0.64 -10.17 -3.48
N LEU A 174 -1.06 -9.64 -4.63
CA LEU A 174 -0.35 -9.80 -5.90
C LEU A 174 1.04 -9.15 -5.89
N ILE A 175 1.19 -7.99 -5.25
CA ILE A 175 2.50 -7.35 -5.05
C ILE A 175 3.41 -8.21 -4.17
N ASN A 176 2.88 -8.81 -3.11
CA ASN A 176 3.65 -9.69 -2.22
C ASN A 176 4.08 -10.98 -2.94
N ILE A 177 3.22 -11.53 -3.79
CA ILE A 177 3.55 -12.67 -4.65
C ILE A 177 4.64 -12.30 -5.66
N LYS A 178 4.51 -11.15 -6.33
CA LYS A 178 5.52 -10.66 -7.31
C LYS A 178 6.90 -10.42 -6.68
N ARG A 179 6.94 -10.13 -5.38
CA ARG A 179 8.18 -9.94 -4.60
C ARG A 179 8.70 -11.24 -3.96
N ASP A 180 8.14 -12.40 -4.31
CA ASP A 180 8.46 -13.72 -3.75
C ASP A 180 8.33 -13.80 -2.21
N MET A 181 7.56 -12.87 -1.60
CA MET A 181 7.34 -12.87 -0.15
C MET A 181 6.21 -13.82 0.25
N TYR A 182 5.40 -14.26 -0.72
CA TYR A 182 4.25 -15.13 -0.48
C TYR A 182 4.01 -16.05 -1.68
N LEU A 183 3.97 -17.37 -1.45
CA LEU A 183 3.61 -18.39 -2.45
C LEU A 183 2.35 -19.11 -1.98
N PRO A 184 1.16 -18.72 -2.47
CA PRO A 184 -0.08 -19.36 -2.03
C PRO A 184 -0.13 -20.80 -2.51
N GLN A 185 -0.35 -21.74 -1.60
CA GLN A 185 -0.89 -23.05 -1.95
C GLN A 185 -2.37 -22.85 -2.28
N THR A 186 -2.69 -22.85 -3.57
CA THR A 186 -4.07 -22.65 -4.00
C THR A 186 -4.79 -23.98 -4.16
N TYR A 187 -6.05 -23.99 -3.76
CA TYR A 187 -6.98 -25.10 -3.97
C TYR A 187 -8.13 -24.61 -4.86
N MET A 188 -8.98 -25.54 -5.30
CA MET A 188 -10.14 -25.22 -6.14
C MET A 188 -11.45 -25.34 -5.35
N ILE A 189 -12.34 -24.36 -5.52
CA ILE A 189 -13.71 -24.37 -4.99
C ILE A 189 -14.69 -24.30 -6.16
N GLN A 190 -15.77 -25.07 -6.12
CA GLN A 190 -16.79 -25.08 -7.17
C GLN A 190 -18.07 -24.38 -6.71
N GLU A 191 -18.63 -23.49 -7.55
CA GLU A 191 -19.95 -22.88 -7.35
C GLU A 191 -20.88 -23.16 -8.53
N GLU A 192 -22.15 -23.46 -8.27
CA GLU A 192 -23.16 -23.71 -9.31
C GLU A 192 -24.13 -22.52 -9.43
N MET A 193 -24.28 -22.04 -10.65
CA MET A 193 -25.12 -20.92 -11.06
C MET A 193 -26.21 -21.39 -11.99
N MET A 194 -27.42 -20.85 -11.80
CA MET A 194 -28.56 -21.10 -12.69
C MET A 194 -28.96 -19.82 -13.42
N VAL A 195 -29.17 -19.95 -14.73
CA VAL A 195 -29.72 -18.87 -15.56
C VAL A 195 -31.19 -18.61 -15.17
N THR A 196 -31.50 -17.39 -14.74
CA THR A 196 -32.85 -17.03 -14.30
C THR A 196 -33.68 -16.33 -15.38
N GLY A 197 -33.03 -15.54 -16.24
CA GLY A 197 -33.69 -14.82 -17.33
C GLY A 197 -32.76 -13.81 -18.01
N ARG A 198 -33.22 -13.23 -19.12
CA ARG A 198 -32.49 -12.22 -19.88
C ARG A 198 -32.58 -10.84 -19.21
N VAL A 199 -31.45 -10.12 -19.15
CA VAL A 199 -31.41 -8.73 -18.71
C VAL A 199 -31.88 -7.83 -19.84
N LYS A 200 -32.95 -7.08 -19.61
CA LYS A 200 -33.51 -6.13 -20.60
C LYS A 200 -32.90 -4.73 -20.49
N ASN A 201 -32.61 -4.28 -19.27
CA ASN A 201 -32.12 -2.93 -19.01
C ASN A 201 -30.64 -2.93 -18.62
N MET A 202 -29.77 -2.80 -19.63
CA MET A 202 -28.31 -2.79 -19.43
C MET A 202 -27.83 -1.55 -18.67
N ARG A 203 -28.60 -0.46 -18.62
CA ARG A 203 -28.20 0.78 -17.91
C ARG A 203 -28.03 0.59 -16.41
N GLN A 204 -28.69 -0.41 -15.83
CA GLN A 204 -28.60 -0.72 -14.39
C GLN A 204 -27.29 -1.41 -14.02
N LEU A 205 -26.53 -1.89 -15.00
CA LEU A 205 -25.31 -2.67 -14.77
C LEU A 205 -24.07 -1.80 -14.49
N GLY A 206 -24.17 -0.49 -14.68
CA GLY A 206 -23.02 0.41 -14.58
C GLY A 206 -22.19 0.45 -15.88
N PRO A 207 -21.28 1.43 -16.00
CA PRO A 207 -20.56 1.70 -17.25
C PRO A 207 -19.58 0.58 -17.64
N PHE A 208 -18.93 -0.06 -16.65
CA PHE A 208 -17.91 -1.08 -16.88
C PHE A 208 -18.53 -2.37 -17.45
N ILE A 209 -19.53 -2.92 -16.74
CA ILE A 209 -20.26 -4.11 -17.20
C ILE A 209 -21.03 -3.81 -18.49
N HIS A 210 -21.61 -2.62 -18.64
CA HIS A 210 -22.27 -2.23 -19.88
C HIS A 210 -21.31 -2.26 -21.07
N ARG A 211 -20.07 -1.80 -20.91
CA ARG A 211 -19.06 -1.82 -21.97
C ARG A 211 -18.66 -3.25 -22.33
N LEU A 212 -18.43 -4.10 -21.34
CA LEU A 212 -18.10 -5.51 -21.53
C LEU A 212 -19.20 -6.27 -22.30
N CYS A 213 -20.45 -6.06 -21.91
CA CYS A 213 -21.59 -6.80 -22.43
C CYS A 213 -22.34 -6.11 -23.57
N TYR A 214 -21.78 -5.03 -24.13
CA TYR A 214 -22.41 -4.27 -25.19
C TYR A 214 -22.61 -5.14 -26.44
N GLY A 215 -23.84 -5.17 -26.97
CA GLY A 215 -24.19 -5.96 -28.16
C GLY A 215 -24.36 -7.47 -27.93
N LYS A 216 -24.21 -7.95 -26.68
CA LYS A 216 -24.24 -9.38 -26.35
C LYS A 216 -25.54 -9.79 -25.66
N GLU A 217 -25.91 -11.07 -25.79
CA GLU A 217 -27.02 -11.61 -25.00
C GLU A 217 -26.64 -11.70 -23.53
N THR A 218 -27.31 -10.90 -22.69
CA THR A 218 -26.98 -10.80 -21.26
C THR A 218 -28.05 -11.48 -20.40
N TYR A 219 -27.63 -12.37 -19.51
CA TYR A 219 -28.49 -13.15 -18.64
C TYR A 219 -28.18 -12.91 -17.16
N ARG A 220 -29.20 -13.01 -16.31
CA ARG A 220 -29.03 -12.92 -14.85
C ARG A 220 -28.86 -14.30 -14.26
N LEU A 221 -27.81 -14.48 -13.46
CA LEU A 221 -27.55 -15.71 -12.73
C LEU A 221 -28.11 -15.65 -11.32
N LYS A 222 -28.36 -16.83 -10.76
CA LYS A 222 -28.66 -17.02 -9.35
C LYS A 222 -27.86 -18.20 -8.82
N ARG A 223 -27.16 -18.00 -7.69
CA ARG A 223 -26.44 -19.04 -6.97
C ARG A 223 -27.39 -20.16 -6.55
N ARG A 224 -26.99 -21.40 -6.80
CA ARG A 224 -27.72 -22.59 -6.34
C ARG A 224 -27.28 -22.90 -4.91
N ASN A 225 -28.21 -22.75 -3.97
CA ASN A 225 -27.96 -23.20 -2.60
C ASN A 225 -27.93 -24.73 -2.55
N SER A 226 -26.86 -25.31 -2.00
CA SER A 226 -26.66 -26.76 -1.85
C SER A 226 -27.68 -27.45 -0.92
N ARG A 227 -28.65 -26.72 -0.35
CA ARG A 227 -29.70 -27.27 0.51
C ARG A 227 -30.72 -28.07 -0.32
N ARG A 228 -30.41 -29.35 -0.50
CA ARG A 228 -31.31 -30.48 -0.80
C ARG A 228 -32.33 -30.27 -1.92
N ARG A 229 -31.95 -30.63 -3.14
CA ARG A 229 -32.84 -31.38 -4.05
C ARG A 229 -32.01 -32.38 -4.84
N ILE A 230 -32.29 -33.67 -4.65
CA ILE A 230 -31.87 -34.72 -5.57
C ILE A 230 -32.59 -34.40 -6.88
N ASP A 231 -31.91 -33.75 -7.81
CA ASP A 231 -32.39 -33.63 -9.18
C ASP A 231 -32.11 -34.94 -9.90
N LYS A 232 -33.13 -35.47 -10.60
CA LYS A 232 -32.93 -36.56 -11.56
C LYS A 232 -31.82 -36.16 -12.52
N ARG A 233 -30.92 -37.11 -12.84
CA ARG A 233 -29.83 -36.96 -13.82
C ARG A 233 -30.39 -36.61 -15.22
N HIS A 234 -30.77 -35.37 -15.42
CA HIS A 234 -30.79 -34.76 -16.73
C HIS A 234 -29.42 -34.10 -16.88
N THR A 235 -28.70 -34.43 -17.95
CA THR A 235 -27.48 -33.74 -18.36
C THR A 235 -27.85 -32.32 -18.74
N ARG A 236 -27.95 -31.42 -17.77
CA ARG A 236 -28.08 -29.99 -18.03
C ARG A 236 -26.85 -29.56 -18.81
N LYS A 237 -27.05 -28.79 -19.88
CA LYS A 237 -25.94 -28.18 -20.59
C LYS A 237 -25.38 -27.10 -19.65
N CYS A 238 -24.25 -27.42 -19.04
CA CYS A 238 -23.51 -26.51 -18.18
C CYS A 238 -22.13 -26.27 -18.79
N HIS A 239 -21.61 -25.09 -18.56
CA HIS A 239 -20.25 -24.70 -18.88
C HIS A 239 -19.57 -24.21 -17.60
N SER A 240 -18.24 -24.28 -17.57
CA SER A 240 -17.41 -23.91 -16.43
C SER A 240 -16.50 -22.76 -16.81
N ILE A 241 -16.35 -21.78 -15.93
CA ILE A 241 -15.30 -20.76 -16.01
C ILE A 241 -14.43 -20.91 -14.77
N ARG A 242 -13.12 -20.97 -14.93
CA ARG A 242 -12.14 -21.08 -13.86
C ARG A 242 -11.26 -19.82 -13.83
N HIS A 243 -11.15 -19.22 -12.66
CA HIS A 243 -10.32 -18.03 -12.43
C HIS A 243 -9.92 -17.89 -10.96
N PHE A 244 -8.94 -17.06 -10.68
CA PHE A 244 -8.46 -16.81 -9.33
C PHE A 244 -9.17 -15.58 -8.72
N GLU A 245 -9.86 -15.81 -7.62
CA GLU A 245 -10.72 -14.80 -6.96
C GLU A 245 -10.14 -14.27 -5.64
N ASN A 246 -9.28 -15.09 -5.02
CA ASN A 246 -8.83 -14.91 -3.65
C ASN A 246 -7.54 -15.72 -3.47
N THR A 247 -7.34 -16.42 -2.35
CA THR A 247 -6.23 -17.37 -2.16
C THR A 247 -6.47 -18.75 -2.80
N PHE A 248 -7.53 -18.87 -3.60
CA PHE A 248 -7.98 -20.11 -4.24
C PHE A 248 -8.53 -19.83 -5.64
N VAL A 249 -8.57 -20.88 -6.46
CA VAL A 249 -9.22 -20.88 -7.78
C VAL A 249 -10.69 -21.21 -7.59
N ILE A 250 -11.58 -20.47 -8.24
CA ILE A 250 -13.00 -20.82 -8.29
C ILE A 250 -13.32 -21.46 -9.64
N GLU A 251 -14.19 -22.47 -9.63
CA GLU A 251 -14.86 -23.00 -10.81
C GLU A 251 -16.35 -22.63 -10.75
N THR A 252 -16.75 -21.68 -11.58
CA THR A 252 -18.13 -21.23 -11.71
C THR A 252 -18.82 -22.05 -12.80
N LEU A 253 -19.69 -22.98 -12.39
CA LEU A 253 -20.54 -23.76 -13.28
C LEU A 253 -21.83 -23.00 -13.60
N ILE A 254 -22.04 -22.64 -14.85
CA ILE A 254 -23.24 -21.95 -15.33
C ILE A 254 -24.11 -22.96 -16.08
N CYS A 255 -25.30 -23.22 -15.54
CA CYS A 255 -26.27 -24.16 -16.11
C CYS A 255 -27.51 -23.45 -16.65
N ASP A 256 -27.96 -23.91 -17.82
CA ASP A 256 -29.22 -23.46 -18.41
C ASP A 256 -30.43 -23.85 -17.54
N ARG A 257 -31.50 -23.06 -17.68
CA ARG A 257 -32.77 -23.31 -16.99
C ARG A 257 -33.41 -24.59 -17.55
N ALA A 258 -33.74 -25.53 -16.66
CA ALA A 258 -34.49 -26.74 -16.98
C ALA A 258 -35.94 -26.44 -17.37
#